data_AF-A0A3A6D0X0-F1
#
_entry.id   AF-A0A3A6D0X0-F1
#
_cell.length_a   1.000
_cell.length_b   1.000
_cell.length_c   1.000
_cell.angle_alpha   90.00
_cell.angle_beta   90.00
_cell.angle_gamma   90.00
#
_symmetry.space_group_name_H-M   'P 1'
#
loop_
_entity.id
_entity.type
_entity.pdbx_description
1 polymer ?
#
loop_
_entity_poly.entity_id
_entity_poly.type
_entity_poly.pdbx_seq_one_letter_code
_entity_poly.pdbx_strand_id
1 'polypeptide(L)'
;MAIYDILCEVKDVREADTGICEFNGFLEDYLSIIETAEGKEDDYTILSQLFEKDHNLKICANLRLNINKDAIANQIIRYKDSFKLPKGTIKCPYVVYGSFDDHQKAIILTLGDKEEYVMAKALYYVMSEPENEYEGTRNEIIALSVNRESVDILLDTVESFFERNRKAGIVQRELDAKLFLNYDEMYELAQKIASYQLVNLRDILAKCDDKEECINSIIANWFLLKKFSYVQYMMDKNNLNKVHDGNVKKQRQVAKEKCDAIGFVSYSELWKLVKELR
;
A
#
# COMPACT_ATOMS: atom_id res chain seq x y z
N MET A 1 -6.12 10.59 17.57
CA MET A 1 -4.66 10.78 17.69
C MET A 1 -4.16 11.11 16.30
N ALA A 2 -3.22 12.04 16.17
CA ALA A 2 -2.68 12.41 14.87
C ALA A 2 -1.60 11.40 14.43
N ILE A 3 -1.30 11.33 13.14
CA ILE A 3 -0.53 10.23 12.56
C ILE A 3 0.87 10.07 13.13
N TYR A 4 1.55 11.17 13.45
CA TYR A 4 2.91 11.10 13.98
C TYR A 4 2.90 10.53 15.40
N ASP A 5 1.92 10.91 16.22
CA ASP A 5 1.77 10.37 17.57
C ASP A 5 1.49 8.85 17.53
N ILE A 6 0.58 8.40 16.65
CA ILE A 6 0.29 6.97 16.45
C ILE A 6 1.56 6.22 16.05
N LEU A 7 2.27 6.71 15.03
CA LEU A 7 3.46 6.04 14.53
C LEU A 7 4.61 6.06 15.55
N CYS A 8 4.73 7.08 16.40
CA CYS A 8 5.73 7.09 17.47
C CYS A 8 5.49 6.02 18.55
N GLU A 9 4.24 5.58 18.75
CA GLU A 9 3.90 4.51 19.69
C GLU A 9 4.13 3.10 19.11
N VAL A 10 4.27 2.99 17.78
CA VAL A 10 4.52 1.71 17.11
C VAL A 10 5.88 1.15 17.51
N LYS A 11 5.86 -0.03 18.13
CA LYS A 11 7.06 -0.78 18.49
C LYS A 11 7.57 -1.60 17.30
N ASP A 12 8.88 -1.55 17.08
CA ASP A 12 9.56 -2.45 16.16
C ASP A 12 10.13 -3.68 16.89
N VAL A 13 10.58 -4.66 16.12
CA VAL A 13 11.10 -5.94 16.63
C VAL A 13 12.35 -5.82 17.49
N ARG A 14 13.04 -4.66 17.49
CA ARG A 14 14.22 -4.40 18.32
C ARG A 14 13.83 -3.96 19.72
N GLU A 15 12.67 -3.31 19.85
CA GLU A 15 12.15 -2.82 21.13
C GLU A 15 11.26 -3.86 21.84
N ALA A 16 10.54 -4.70 21.10
CA ALA A 16 9.65 -5.71 21.68
C ALA A 16 9.45 -6.92 20.77
N ASP A 17 9.32 -8.11 21.38
CA ASP A 17 8.97 -9.35 20.67
C ASP A 17 7.61 -9.27 19.93
N THR A 18 6.74 -8.36 20.36
CA THR A 18 5.44 -8.08 19.73
C THR A 18 5.50 -6.93 18.73
N GLY A 19 6.69 -6.47 18.35
CA GLY A 19 6.89 -5.40 17.38
C GLY A 19 6.19 -5.70 16.05
N ILE A 20 5.51 -4.69 15.51
CA ILE A 20 4.70 -4.82 14.28
C ILE A 20 5.40 -4.20 13.07
N CYS A 21 6.66 -3.81 13.18
CA CYS A 21 7.49 -3.35 12.07
C CYS A 21 8.94 -3.76 12.30
N GLU A 22 9.77 -3.70 11.27
CA GLU A 22 11.19 -4.09 11.36
C GLU A 22 12.05 -2.97 11.91
N PHE A 23 11.69 -1.72 11.61
CA PHE A 23 12.34 -0.54 12.11
C PHE A 23 11.32 0.58 12.28
N ASN A 24 11.41 1.33 13.38
CA ASN A 24 10.74 2.60 13.54
C ASN A 24 11.65 3.59 14.27
N GLY A 25 11.92 4.75 13.67
CA GLY A 25 12.88 5.70 14.21
C GLY A 25 13.22 6.81 13.23
N PHE A 26 14.31 7.54 13.48
CA PHE A 26 14.79 8.57 12.56
C PHE A 26 15.23 7.96 11.23
N LEU A 27 15.02 8.71 10.15
CA LEU A 27 15.42 8.28 8.80
C LEU A 27 16.94 8.09 8.69
N GLU A 28 17.72 8.94 9.35
CA GLU A 28 19.19 8.86 9.43
C GLU A 28 19.66 7.50 9.97
N ASP A 29 19.05 7.05 11.08
CA ASP A 29 19.36 5.76 11.70
C ASP A 29 19.04 4.60 10.75
N TYR A 30 17.93 4.69 10.00
CA TYR A 30 17.57 3.67 9.02
C TYR A 30 18.53 3.64 7.83
N LEU A 31 18.91 4.81 7.32
CA LEU A 31 19.89 4.94 6.23
C LEU A 31 21.22 4.26 6.61
N SER A 32 21.67 4.45 7.85
CA SER A 32 22.88 3.81 8.38
C SER A 32 22.78 2.27 8.41
N ILE A 33 21.57 1.72 8.57
CA ILE A 33 21.34 0.27 8.55
C ILE A 33 21.39 -0.29 7.12
N ILE A 34 20.81 0.43 6.16
CA ILE A 34 20.66 -0.06 4.79
C ILE A 34 21.80 0.33 3.85
N GLU A 35 22.69 1.25 4.25
CA GLU A 35 23.80 1.75 3.42
C GLU A 35 24.66 0.63 2.81
N THR A 36 24.93 -0.41 3.59
CA THR A 36 25.73 -1.56 3.15
C THR A 36 24.91 -2.84 2.98
N ALA A 37 23.58 -2.74 2.99
CA ALA A 37 22.71 -3.90 2.82
C ALA A 37 22.57 -4.25 1.34
N GLU A 38 22.87 -5.51 1.00
CA GLU A 38 22.75 -6.02 -0.37
C GLU A 38 21.30 -5.90 -0.87
N GLY A 39 21.12 -5.31 -2.05
CA GLY A 39 19.81 -5.12 -2.67
C GLY A 39 19.01 -3.93 -2.14
N LYS A 40 19.63 -3.04 -1.37
CA LYS A 40 19.03 -1.79 -0.83
C LYS A 40 19.63 -0.52 -1.41
N GLU A 41 20.42 -0.62 -2.49
CA GLU A 41 21.11 0.52 -3.10
C GLU A 41 20.13 1.57 -3.64
N ASP A 42 19.02 1.13 -4.22
CA ASP A 42 17.94 2.00 -4.70
C ASP A 42 17.21 2.67 -3.54
N ASP A 43 16.84 1.89 -2.52
CA ASP A 43 16.20 2.37 -1.30
C ASP A 43 17.06 3.44 -0.62
N TYR A 44 18.35 3.16 -0.42
CA TYR A 44 19.30 4.11 0.18
C TYR A 44 19.39 5.39 -0.64
N THR A 45 19.53 5.28 -1.96
CA THR A 45 19.61 6.45 -2.85
C THR A 45 18.37 7.35 -2.72
N ILE A 46 17.18 6.77 -2.80
CA ILE A 46 15.92 7.52 -2.77
C ILE A 46 15.64 8.10 -1.39
N LEU A 47 15.82 7.32 -0.33
CA LEU A 47 15.59 7.74 1.05
C LEU A 47 16.62 8.80 1.49
N SER A 48 17.84 8.78 0.97
CA SER A 48 18.83 9.83 1.24
C SER A 48 18.37 11.18 0.69
N GLN A 49 17.71 11.22 -0.48
CA GLN A 49 17.16 12.46 -1.04
C GLN A 49 16.03 13.04 -0.16
N LEU A 50 15.25 12.18 0.51
CA LEU A 50 14.26 12.61 1.49
C LEU A 50 14.92 13.19 2.75
N PHE A 51 15.96 12.52 3.24
CA PHE A 51 16.71 12.98 4.40
C PHE A 51 17.27 14.38 4.16
N GLU A 52 17.91 14.62 3.02
CA GLU A 52 18.45 15.95 2.65
C GLU A 52 17.38 17.06 2.57
N LYS A 53 16.09 16.71 2.50
CA LYS A 53 14.99 17.69 2.61
C LYS A 53 14.62 18.02 4.04
N ASP A 54 14.57 17.02 4.90
CA ASP A 54 14.31 17.24 6.32
C ASP A 54 14.96 16.12 7.16
N HIS A 55 15.96 16.52 7.94
CA HIS A 55 16.72 15.62 8.81
C HIS A 55 15.88 15.10 10.01
N ASN A 56 14.72 15.68 10.28
CA ASN A 56 13.85 15.27 11.39
C ASN A 56 12.82 14.22 10.98
N LEU A 57 12.81 13.79 9.73
CA LEU A 57 11.91 12.74 9.27
C LEU A 57 12.18 11.42 9.99
N LYS A 58 11.08 10.73 10.27
CA LYS A 58 11.08 9.36 10.78
C LYS A 58 10.58 8.41 9.70
N ILE A 59 10.95 7.15 9.85
CA ILE A 59 10.53 6.08 8.96
C ILE A 59 10.13 4.85 9.76
N CYS A 60 8.99 4.27 9.37
CA CYS A 60 8.56 2.95 9.82
C CYS A 60 8.69 1.98 8.64
N ALA A 61 9.61 1.02 8.74
CA ALA A 61 9.90 0.04 7.69
C ALA A 61 9.17 -1.29 7.95
N ASN A 62 8.54 -1.83 6.90
CA ASN A 62 7.80 -3.08 6.90
C ASN A 62 6.71 -3.13 7.99
N LEU A 63 5.92 -2.07 8.08
CA LEU A 63 4.77 -1.98 9.00
C LEU A 63 3.74 -3.06 8.66
N ARG A 64 3.48 -3.95 9.61
CA ARG A 64 2.55 -5.06 9.50
C ARG A 64 1.13 -4.58 9.72
N LEU A 65 0.31 -4.69 8.69
CA LEU A 65 -1.09 -4.33 8.69
C LEU A 65 -1.97 -5.57 8.82
N ASN A 66 -3.13 -5.37 9.44
CA ASN A 66 -4.16 -6.38 9.54
C ASN A 66 -5.29 -6.09 8.56
N ILE A 67 -5.93 -7.15 8.11
CA ILE A 67 -7.13 -7.07 7.27
C ILE A 67 -8.34 -6.92 8.18
N ASN A 68 -9.15 -5.86 7.99
CA ASN A 68 -10.46 -5.81 8.63
C ASN A 68 -11.35 -6.94 8.08
N LYS A 69 -11.65 -7.92 8.95
CA LYS A 69 -12.42 -9.10 8.57
C LYS A 69 -13.90 -8.79 8.30
N ASP A 70 -14.43 -7.75 8.93
CA ASP A 70 -15.83 -7.33 8.79
C ASP A 70 -16.08 -6.71 7.42
N ALA A 71 -15.10 -6.03 6.82
CA ALA A 71 -15.18 -5.54 5.45
C ALA A 71 -15.40 -6.69 4.43
N ILE A 72 -14.77 -7.85 4.64
CA ILE A 72 -14.93 -9.04 3.80
C ILE A 72 -16.23 -9.78 4.14
N ALA A 73 -16.57 -9.90 5.43
CA ALA A 73 -17.80 -10.55 5.89
C ALA A 73 -19.07 -9.85 5.36
N ASN A 74 -19.02 -8.52 5.27
CA ASN A 74 -20.07 -7.68 4.66
C ASN A 74 -20.14 -7.79 3.11
N GLN A 75 -19.40 -8.73 2.50
CA GLN A 75 -19.34 -8.97 1.05
C GLN A 75 -18.97 -7.73 0.23
N ILE A 76 -18.17 -6.82 0.81
CA ILE A 76 -17.65 -5.68 0.08
C ILE A 76 -16.52 -6.16 -0.83
N ILE A 77 -15.60 -6.95 -0.28
CA ILE A 77 -14.50 -7.61 -1.00
C ILE A 77 -14.71 -9.11 -0.88
N ARG A 78 -15.14 -9.76 -1.95
CA ARG A 78 -15.44 -11.20 -1.96
C ARG A 78 -14.18 -12.03 -2.13
N TYR A 79 -13.35 -12.10 -1.07
CA TYR A 79 -12.17 -12.95 -1.07
C TYR A 79 -11.86 -13.55 0.30
N LYS A 80 -12.58 -14.62 0.65
CA LYS A 80 -12.54 -15.25 1.99
C LYS A 80 -11.20 -15.90 2.33
N ASP A 81 -10.38 -16.25 1.34
CA ASP A 81 -9.07 -16.87 1.60
C ASP A 81 -8.10 -15.91 2.30
N SER A 82 -8.32 -14.60 2.18
CA SER A 82 -7.59 -13.60 2.96
C SER A 82 -7.79 -13.75 4.49
N PHE A 83 -8.85 -14.44 4.95
CA PHE A 83 -9.03 -14.77 6.38
C PHE A 83 -8.08 -15.84 6.90
N LYS A 84 -7.46 -16.61 5.99
CA LYS A 84 -6.47 -17.63 6.33
C LYS A 84 -5.08 -17.03 6.53
N LEU A 85 -4.88 -15.76 6.15
CA LEU A 85 -3.61 -15.09 6.33
C LEU A 85 -3.31 -14.90 7.82
N PRO A 86 -2.08 -15.21 8.25
CA PRO A 86 -1.59 -14.81 9.55
C PRO A 86 -1.76 -13.30 9.79
N LYS A 87 -1.81 -12.89 11.07
CA LYS A 87 -1.79 -11.46 11.40
C LYS A 87 -0.50 -10.84 10.91
N GLY A 88 -0.58 -9.64 10.35
CA GLY A 88 0.58 -8.90 9.87
C GLY A 88 1.20 -9.42 8.56
N THR A 89 0.50 -10.26 7.79
CA THR A 89 0.98 -10.68 6.46
C THR A 89 1.08 -9.52 5.48
N ILE A 90 0.16 -8.55 5.54
CA ILE A 90 0.27 -7.34 4.72
C ILE A 90 1.36 -6.47 5.33
N LYS A 91 2.40 -6.17 4.55
CA LYS A 91 3.49 -5.27 4.95
C LYS A 91 3.42 -3.99 4.12
N CYS A 92 3.39 -2.85 4.79
CA CYS A 92 3.62 -1.55 4.17
C CYS A 92 5.14 -1.29 4.17
N PRO A 93 5.79 -1.19 2.99
CA PRO A 93 7.25 -1.12 2.92
C PRO A 93 7.82 0.04 3.72
N TYR A 94 7.33 1.25 3.47
CA TYR A 94 7.76 2.44 4.19
C TYR A 94 6.58 3.35 4.52
N VAL A 95 6.55 3.82 5.76
CA VAL A 95 5.78 5.00 6.16
C VAL A 95 6.78 6.06 6.60
N VAL A 96 6.99 7.09 5.79
CA VAL A 96 7.84 8.23 6.13
C VAL A 96 6.96 9.30 6.76
N TYR A 97 7.30 9.78 7.94
CA TYR A 97 6.43 10.65 8.72
C TYR A 97 7.20 11.72 9.50
N GLY A 98 6.51 12.84 9.77
CA GLY A 98 7.11 14.01 10.42
C GLY A 98 6.07 14.92 11.06
N SER A 99 6.56 15.85 11.86
CA SER A 99 5.78 16.91 12.49
C SER A 99 6.35 18.25 12.05
N PHE A 100 5.50 19.14 11.55
CA PHE A 100 5.89 20.41 10.94
C PHE A 100 4.96 21.51 11.47
N ASP A 101 5.49 22.45 12.27
CA ASP A 101 4.82 23.69 12.71
C ASP A 101 3.28 23.63 12.82
N ASP A 102 2.78 22.67 13.62
CA ASP A 102 1.36 22.38 13.95
C ASP A 102 0.61 21.33 13.10
N HIS A 103 1.25 20.66 12.13
CA HIS A 103 0.65 19.51 11.45
C HIS A 103 1.56 18.28 11.43
N GLN A 104 0.92 17.12 11.57
CA GLN A 104 1.56 15.82 11.50
C GLN A 104 1.17 15.17 10.19
N LYS A 105 2.15 14.63 9.46
CA LYS A 105 1.91 14.04 8.14
C LYS A 105 2.75 12.80 7.92
N ALA A 106 2.24 11.92 7.07
CA ALA A 106 2.93 10.71 6.64
C ALA A 106 2.74 10.43 5.15
N ILE A 107 3.70 9.73 4.57
CA ILE A 107 3.70 9.23 3.21
C ILE A 107 3.86 7.71 3.28
N ILE A 108 2.89 6.98 2.75
CA ILE A 108 3.06 5.58 2.39
C ILE A 108 3.89 5.57 1.11
N LEU A 109 5.11 5.05 1.22
CA LEU A 109 6.11 5.06 0.16
C LEU A 109 6.40 3.63 -0.27
N THR A 110 6.14 3.33 -1.54
CA THR A 110 6.64 2.13 -2.21
C THR A 110 7.71 2.53 -3.22
N LEU A 111 8.61 1.59 -3.55
CA LEU A 111 9.70 1.86 -4.49
C LEU A 111 9.50 1.02 -5.75
N GLY A 112 9.47 1.69 -6.91
CA GLY A 112 9.22 1.09 -8.20
C GLY A 112 8.30 1.92 -9.09
N ASP A 113 7.83 1.30 -10.17
CA ASP A 113 7.05 1.95 -11.21
C ASP A 113 5.58 2.18 -10.83
N LYS A 114 4.73 2.44 -11.83
CA LYS A 114 3.29 2.68 -11.64
C LYS A 114 2.58 1.50 -10.97
N GLU A 115 3.05 0.27 -11.17
CA GLU A 115 2.52 -0.92 -10.51
C GLU A 115 2.60 -0.78 -8.98
N GLU A 116 3.70 -0.24 -8.47
CA GLU A 116 3.90 -0.01 -7.04
C GLU A 116 3.03 1.13 -6.51
N TYR A 117 2.61 2.07 -7.36
CA TYR A 117 1.66 3.10 -6.97
C TYR A 117 0.27 2.51 -6.67
N VAL A 118 -0.16 1.54 -7.47
CA VAL A 118 -1.42 0.80 -7.22
C VAL A 118 -1.35 0.10 -5.87
N MET A 119 -0.22 -0.50 -5.54
CA MET A 119 0.02 -1.15 -4.25
C MET A 119 0.06 -0.14 -3.08
N ALA A 120 0.73 1.00 -3.24
CA ALA A 120 0.74 2.08 -2.24
C ALA A 120 -0.68 2.57 -1.92
N LYS A 121 -1.51 2.75 -2.96
CA LYS A 121 -2.92 3.14 -2.80
C LYS A 121 -3.72 2.04 -2.10
N ALA A 122 -3.48 0.77 -2.43
CA ALA A 122 -4.12 -0.37 -1.75
C ALA A 122 -3.78 -0.39 -0.25
N LEU A 123 -2.50 -0.19 0.10
CA LEU A 123 -2.01 -0.10 1.47
C LEU A 123 -2.67 1.07 2.21
N TYR A 124 -2.75 2.25 1.59
CA TYR A 124 -3.49 3.39 2.12
C TYR A 124 -4.95 3.02 2.42
N TYR A 125 -5.63 2.29 1.53
CA TYR A 125 -7.01 1.85 1.76
C TYR A 125 -7.16 0.80 2.85
N VAL A 126 -6.13 0.02 3.15
CA VAL A 126 -6.10 -0.87 4.30
C VAL A 126 -5.86 -0.07 5.58
N MET A 127 -4.84 0.78 5.63
CA MET A 127 -4.53 1.60 6.82
C MET A 127 -5.69 2.50 7.20
N SER A 128 -6.33 3.11 6.21
CA SER A 128 -7.39 4.08 6.46
C SER A 128 -8.78 3.47 6.63
N GLU A 129 -8.96 2.15 6.61
CA GLU A 129 -10.31 1.57 6.66
C GLU A 129 -11.00 1.77 8.02
N PRO A 130 -12.35 1.68 8.08
CA PRO A 130 -13.06 1.75 9.35
C PRO A 130 -12.52 0.76 10.38
N GLU A 131 -12.46 1.20 11.64
CA GLU A 131 -12.00 0.41 12.80
C GLU A 131 -10.50 0.06 12.77
N ASN A 132 -9.75 0.57 11.79
CA ASN A 132 -8.30 0.53 11.80
C ASN A 132 -7.75 1.62 12.72
N GLU A 133 -6.61 1.37 13.38
CA GLU A 133 -5.96 2.33 14.27
C GLU A 133 -5.59 3.65 13.56
N TYR A 134 -5.39 3.62 12.24
CA TYR A 134 -5.12 4.81 11.41
C TYR A 134 -6.38 5.40 10.73
N GLU A 135 -7.60 4.96 11.05
CA GLU A 135 -8.81 5.48 10.39
C GLU A 135 -8.92 7.01 10.45
N GLY A 136 -8.62 7.58 11.63
CA GLY A 136 -8.74 9.00 11.92
C GLY A 136 -7.74 9.89 11.18
N THR A 137 -6.71 9.32 10.56
CA THR A 137 -5.57 10.05 9.98
C THR A 137 -5.62 10.15 8.45
N ARG A 138 -6.75 9.80 7.82
CA ARG A 138 -6.96 9.87 6.35
C ARG A 138 -6.50 11.17 5.69
N ASN A 139 -6.63 12.31 6.38
CA ASN A 139 -6.26 13.62 5.83
C ASN A 139 -4.78 13.98 6.04
N GLU A 140 -4.04 13.14 6.75
CA GLU A 140 -2.64 13.30 7.15
C GLU A 140 -1.72 12.33 6.40
N ILE A 141 -2.29 11.41 5.61
CA ILE A 141 -1.56 10.39 4.84
C ILE A 141 -1.79 10.58 3.34
N ILE A 142 -0.72 10.44 2.57
CA ILE A 142 -0.77 10.22 1.11
C ILE A 142 -0.03 8.94 0.73
N ALA A 143 -0.36 8.38 -0.43
CA ALA A 143 0.32 7.23 -1.02
C ALA A 143 1.12 7.66 -2.26
N LEU A 144 2.33 7.15 -2.38
CA LEU A 144 3.26 7.45 -3.46
C LEU A 144 4.11 6.21 -3.80
N SER A 145 4.45 6.06 -5.08
CA SER A 145 5.55 5.20 -5.51
C SER A 145 6.56 6.01 -6.30
N VAL A 146 7.82 5.63 -6.16
CA VAL A 146 8.94 6.32 -6.81
C VAL A 146 10.02 5.32 -7.22
N ASN A 147 10.66 5.58 -8.35
CA ASN A 147 11.92 4.96 -8.73
C ASN A 147 13.00 6.05 -8.84
N ARG A 148 14.22 5.69 -9.23
CA ARG A 148 15.32 6.65 -9.43
C ARG A 148 15.01 7.74 -10.46
N GLU A 149 14.21 7.43 -11.48
CA GLU A 149 13.85 8.36 -12.55
C GLU A 149 12.74 9.35 -12.13
N SER A 150 11.98 9.02 -11.10
CA SER A 150 10.83 9.80 -10.63
C SER A 150 11.06 10.45 -9.25
N VAL A 151 12.32 10.56 -8.80
CA VAL A 151 12.65 11.18 -7.50
C VAL A 151 12.20 12.63 -7.44
N ASP A 152 12.24 13.39 -8.53
CA ASP A 152 11.75 14.76 -8.53
C ASP A 152 10.25 14.85 -8.13
N ILE A 153 9.45 13.85 -8.48
CA ILE A 153 8.04 13.77 -8.06
C ILE A 153 7.94 13.61 -6.55
N LEU A 154 8.86 12.84 -5.93
CA LEU A 154 8.93 12.69 -4.46
C LEU A 154 9.16 14.04 -3.80
N LEU A 155 10.19 14.75 -4.25
CA LEU A 155 10.62 16.02 -3.65
C LEU A 155 9.55 17.09 -3.80
N ASP A 156 8.96 17.22 -4.99
CA ASP A 156 7.80 18.09 -5.25
C ASP A 156 6.62 17.77 -4.32
N THR A 157 6.37 16.47 -4.10
CA THR A 157 5.26 16.00 -3.27
C THR A 157 5.50 16.31 -1.81
N VAL A 158 6.73 16.11 -1.33
CA VAL A 158 7.15 16.45 0.04
C VAL A 158 7.02 17.95 0.27
N GLU A 159 7.55 18.79 -0.62
CA GLU A 159 7.41 20.25 -0.49
C GLU A 159 5.92 20.67 -0.48
N SER A 160 5.13 20.14 -1.40
CA SER A 160 3.69 20.43 -1.52
C SER A 160 2.90 19.97 -0.29
N PHE A 161 3.20 18.78 0.23
CA PHE A 161 2.43 18.16 1.30
C PHE A 161 2.94 18.56 2.68
N PHE A 162 4.22 18.40 2.97
CA PHE A 162 4.81 18.68 4.27
C PHE A 162 4.99 20.18 4.49
N GLU A 163 5.70 20.89 3.62
CA GLU A 163 6.06 22.29 3.84
C GLU A 163 4.90 23.25 3.56
N ARG A 164 4.28 23.14 2.37
CA ARG A 164 3.16 24.02 1.96
C ARG A 164 1.82 23.64 2.59
N ASN A 165 1.82 22.64 3.46
CA ASN A 165 0.67 22.14 4.19
C ASN A 165 -0.59 21.91 3.32
N ARG A 166 -0.44 21.41 2.08
CA ARG A 166 -1.61 21.17 1.23
C ARG A 166 -2.42 19.97 1.72
N LYS A 167 -3.73 19.99 1.46
CA LYS A 167 -4.65 18.91 1.85
C LYS A 167 -4.29 17.62 1.12
N ALA A 168 -4.23 16.50 1.85
CA ALA A 168 -3.89 15.18 1.29
C ALA A 168 -4.70 14.84 0.03
N GLY A 169 -6.02 15.03 0.06
CA GLY A 169 -6.87 14.75 -1.10
C GLY A 169 -6.64 15.64 -2.33
N ILE A 170 -5.99 16.81 -2.19
CA ILE A 170 -5.57 17.62 -3.34
C ILE A 170 -4.28 17.04 -3.91
N VAL A 171 -3.26 16.84 -3.06
CA VAL A 171 -1.96 16.27 -3.44
C VAL A 171 -2.14 14.90 -4.10
N GLN A 172 -2.95 14.03 -3.52
CA GLN A 172 -3.21 12.69 -4.06
C GLN A 172 -3.86 12.72 -5.45
N ARG A 173 -4.77 13.68 -5.72
CA ARG A 173 -5.42 13.80 -7.04
C ARG A 173 -4.46 14.34 -8.10
N GLU A 174 -3.52 15.20 -7.71
CA GLU A 174 -2.46 15.66 -8.60
C GLU A 174 -1.49 14.54 -8.93
N LEU A 175 -1.11 13.72 -7.94
CA LEU A 175 -0.32 12.50 -8.17
C LEU A 175 -1.05 11.52 -9.09
N ASP A 176 -2.33 11.24 -8.82
CA ASP A 176 -3.16 10.38 -9.65
C ASP A 176 -3.17 10.89 -11.11
N ALA A 177 -3.29 12.20 -11.34
CA ALA A 177 -3.33 12.81 -12.68
C ALA A 177 -1.96 12.92 -13.37
N LYS A 178 -0.85 12.98 -12.61
CA LYS A 178 0.51 12.92 -13.15
C LYS A 178 0.84 11.51 -13.66
N LEU A 179 0.36 10.48 -12.96
CA LEU A 179 0.70 9.09 -13.22
C LEU A 179 -0.31 8.38 -14.14
N PHE A 180 -1.58 8.79 -14.14
CA PHE A 180 -2.63 8.10 -14.88
C PHE A 180 -3.61 9.09 -15.54
N LEU A 181 -4.14 8.70 -16.68
CA LEU A 181 -5.16 9.43 -17.42
C LEU A 181 -6.52 9.38 -16.70
N ASN A 182 -6.85 8.23 -16.13
CA ASN A 182 -8.13 7.97 -15.48
C ASN A 182 -8.09 6.70 -14.62
N TYR A 183 -9.20 6.40 -13.97
CA TYR A 183 -9.39 5.19 -13.17
C TYR A 183 -9.19 3.90 -13.98
N ASP A 184 -9.65 3.84 -15.23
CA ASP A 184 -9.61 2.60 -16.01
C ASP A 184 -8.17 2.19 -16.33
N GLU A 185 -7.25 3.14 -16.58
CA GLU A 185 -5.80 2.85 -16.71
C GLU A 185 -5.25 2.23 -15.42
N MET A 186 -5.58 2.77 -14.25
CA MET A 186 -5.14 2.19 -12.97
C MET A 186 -5.72 0.78 -12.76
N TYR A 187 -6.98 0.57 -13.14
CA TYR A 187 -7.66 -0.71 -13.00
C TYR A 187 -7.10 -1.77 -13.95
N GLU A 188 -6.79 -1.40 -15.20
CA GLU A 188 -6.10 -2.27 -16.15
C GLU A 188 -4.72 -2.67 -15.63
N LEU A 189 -4.00 -1.75 -14.99
CA LEU A 189 -2.73 -2.07 -14.35
C LEU A 189 -2.90 -3.06 -13.19
N ALA A 190 -3.90 -2.87 -12.33
CA ALA A 190 -4.22 -3.83 -11.27
C ALA A 190 -4.55 -5.23 -11.83
N GLN A 191 -5.30 -5.30 -12.93
CA GLN A 191 -5.61 -6.54 -13.65
C GLN A 191 -4.36 -7.19 -14.24
N LYS A 192 -3.45 -6.40 -14.81
CA LYS A 192 -2.16 -6.87 -15.33
C LYS A 192 -1.30 -7.49 -14.23
N ILE A 193 -1.22 -6.87 -13.05
CA ILE A 193 -0.48 -7.41 -11.89
C ILE A 193 -1.08 -8.77 -11.48
N ALA A 194 -2.40 -8.86 -11.31
CA ALA A 194 -3.07 -10.10 -10.95
C ALA A 194 -2.86 -11.20 -12.01
N SER A 195 -2.99 -10.85 -13.28
CA SER A 195 -2.82 -11.77 -14.41
C SER A 195 -1.38 -12.29 -14.52
N TYR A 196 -0.39 -11.44 -14.28
CA TYR A 196 1.01 -11.85 -14.23
C TYR A 196 1.25 -12.91 -13.14
N GLN A 197 0.72 -12.71 -11.93
CA GLN A 197 0.84 -13.70 -10.86
C GLN A 197 0.14 -15.02 -11.21
N LEU A 198 -1.02 -14.98 -11.88
CA LEU A 198 -1.73 -16.18 -12.31
C LEU A 198 -0.97 -16.98 -13.37
N VAL A 199 -0.44 -16.30 -14.39
CA VAL A 199 0.29 -16.95 -15.49
C VAL A 199 1.61 -17.56 -15.00
N ASN A 200 2.31 -16.86 -14.11
CA ASN A 200 3.64 -17.26 -13.63
C ASN A 200 3.58 -18.03 -12.29
N LEU A 201 2.39 -18.45 -11.86
CA LEU A 201 2.17 -18.98 -10.52
C LEU A 201 3.05 -20.20 -10.20
N ARG A 202 3.21 -21.10 -11.16
CA ARG A 202 4.07 -22.30 -11.01
C ARG A 202 5.54 -21.92 -10.83
N ASP A 203 6.03 -20.96 -11.62
CA ASP A 203 7.42 -20.53 -11.55
C ASP A 203 7.71 -19.76 -10.27
N ILE A 204 6.79 -18.89 -9.85
CA ILE A 204 6.86 -18.18 -8.56
C ILE A 204 6.93 -19.20 -7.43
N LEU A 205 5.97 -20.14 -7.38
CA LEU A 205 5.93 -21.17 -6.35
C LEU A 205 7.15 -22.09 -6.40
N ALA A 206 7.70 -22.40 -7.57
CA ALA A 206 8.87 -23.27 -7.69
C ALA A 206 10.13 -22.60 -7.13
N LYS A 207 10.34 -21.30 -7.41
CA LYS A 207 11.53 -20.53 -7.01
C LYS A 207 11.54 -20.08 -5.55
N CYS A 208 10.38 -19.99 -4.90
CA CYS A 208 10.29 -19.60 -3.49
C CYS A 208 10.89 -20.68 -2.56
N ASP A 209 11.76 -20.30 -1.62
CA ASP A 209 12.26 -21.24 -0.60
C ASP A 209 11.16 -21.62 0.41
N ASP A 210 10.52 -20.60 1.00
CA ASP A 210 9.36 -20.77 1.86
C ASP A 210 8.06 -20.75 1.05
N LYS A 211 7.46 -21.93 0.89
CA LYS A 211 6.20 -22.07 0.14
C LYS A 211 5.01 -21.44 0.87
N GLU A 212 5.00 -21.44 2.20
CA GLU A 212 3.90 -20.88 2.99
C GLU A 212 3.93 -19.36 2.94
N GLU A 213 5.10 -18.74 3.14
CA GLU A 213 5.27 -17.30 3.02
C GLU A 213 4.91 -16.81 1.62
N CYS A 214 5.38 -17.52 0.58
CA CYS A 214 5.09 -17.22 -0.82
C CYS A 214 3.58 -17.29 -1.12
N ILE A 215 2.88 -18.34 -0.64
CA ILE A 215 1.41 -18.45 -0.77
C ILE A 215 0.71 -17.28 -0.06
N ASN A 216 1.12 -16.97 1.18
CA ASN A 216 0.52 -15.90 1.96
C ASN A 216 0.69 -14.53 1.28
N SER A 217 1.88 -14.27 0.71
CA SER A 217 2.18 -13.06 -0.07
C SER A 217 1.32 -12.94 -1.33
N ILE A 218 1.16 -14.03 -2.08
CA ILE A 218 0.30 -14.05 -3.28
C ILE A 218 -1.15 -13.69 -2.93
N ILE A 219 -1.69 -14.27 -1.86
CA ILE A 219 -3.06 -14.03 -1.40
C ILE A 219 -3.22 -12.59 -0.88
N ALA A 220 -2.22 -12.08 -0.15
CA ALA A 220 -2.20 -10.69 0.31
C ALA A 220 -2.23 -9.71 -0.87
N ASN A 221 -1.44 -9.96 -1.92
CA ASN A 221 -1.42 -9.15 -3.13
C ASN A 221 -2.78 -9.15 -3.84
N TRP A 222 -3.41 -10.31 -4.03
CA TRP A 222 -4.75 -10.38 -4.62
C TRP A 222 -5.80 -9.66 -3.77
N PHE A 223 -5.71 -9.75 -2.44
CA PHE A 223 -6.57 -8.96 -1.55
C PHE A 223 -6.37 -7.45 -1.76
N LEU A 224 -5.11 -6.98 -1.80
CA LEU A 224 -4.78 -5.57 -2.01
C LEU A 224 -5.30 -5.06 -3.36
N LEU A 225 -5.12 -5.83 -4.45
CA LEU A 225 -5.62 -5.46 -5.78
C LEU A 225 -7.15 -5.38 -5.83
N LYS A 226 -7.84 -6.30 -5.15
CA LYS A 226 -9.30 -6.25 -4.99
C LYS A 226 -9.76 -5.05 -4.18
N LYS A 227 -9.08 -4.77 -3.05
CA LYS A 227 -9.34 -3.60 -2.19
C LYS A 227 -9.15 -2.30 -2.99
N PHE A 228 -8.05 -2.18 -3.71
CA PHE A 228 -7.77 -1.06 -4.61
C PHE A 228 -8.89 -0.87 -5.63
N SER A 229 -9.20 -1.91 -6.40
CA SER A 229 -10.19 -1.85 -7.49
C SER A 229 -11.55 -1.37 -6.99
N TYR A 230 -11.98 -1.87 -5.82
CA TYR A 230 -13.23 -1.48 -5.19
C TYR A 230 -13.21 -0.04 -4.67
N VAL A 231 -12.25 0.29 -3.80
CA VAL A 231 -12.24 1.55 -3.04
C VAL A 231 -11.92 2.72 -3.96
N GLN A 232 -10.94 2.59 -4.86
CA GLN A 232 -10.60 3.63 -5.83
C GLN A 232 -11.82 3.98 -6.69
N TYR A 233 -12.59 2.98 -7.16
CA TYR A 233 -13.79 3.26 -7.96
C TYR A 233 -14.87 3.96 -7.14
N MET A 234 -15.07 3.55 -5.89
CA MET A 234 -16.05 4.16 -4.98
C MET A 234 -15.69 5.60 -4.61
N MET A 235 -14.41 5.96 -4.58
CA MET A 235 -13.94 7.31 -4.26
C MET A 235 -14.01 8.27 -5.46
N ASP A 236 -14.19 7.75 -6.67
CA ASP A 236 -14.26 8.56 -7.88
C ASP A 236 -15.60 9.29 -8.01
N LYS A 237 -15.60 10.56 -7.61
CA LYS A 237 -16.76 11.46 -7.73
C LYS A 237 -17.12 11.77 -9.18
N ASN A 238 -16.17 11.69 -10.11
CA ASN A 238 -16.47 11.92 -11.53
C ASN A 238 -17.31 10.75 -12.06
N ASN A 239 -16.92 9.51 -11.76
CA ASN A 239 -17.72 8.33 -12.11
C ASN A 239 -19.09 8.37 -11.45
N LEU A 240 -19.17 8.69 -10.15
CA LEU A 240 -20.46 8.83 -9.45
C LEU A 240 -21.41 9.79 -10.17
N ASN A 241 -20.93 10.99 -10.51
CA ASN A 241 -21.79 12.05 -11.01
C ASN A 241 -22.05 11.95 -12.52
N LYS A 242 -21.06 11.55 -13.32
CA LYS A 242 -21.16 11.55 -14.80
C LYS A 242 -21.63 10.22 -15.39
N VAL A 243 -21.31 9.09 -14.75
CA VAL A 243 -21.64 7.76 -15.27
C VAL A 243 -22.85 7.16 -14.54
N HIS A 244 -22.96 7.42 -13.25
CA HIS A 244 -24.00 6.82 -12.39
C HIS A 244 -25.10 7.78 -11.96
N ASP A 245 -25.12 9.02 -12.47
CA ASP A 245 -26.13 10.04 -12.16
C ASP A 245 -26.29 10.31 -10.65
N GLY A 246 -25.19 10.30 -9.89
CA GLY A 246 -25.20 10.45 -8.43
C GLY A 246 -25.71 9.21 -7.68
N ASN A 247 -25.97 8.09 -8.36
CA ASN A 247 -26.47 6.87 -7.74
C ASN A 247 -25.35 5.98 -7.18
N VAL A 248 -25.14 6.11 -5.87
CA VAL A 248 -24.14 5.33 -5.11
C VAL A 248 -24.39 3.82 -5.20
N LYS A 249 -25.65 3.35 -5.35
CA LYS A 249 -25.93 1.91 -5.48
C LYS A 249 -25.43 1.35 -6.81
N LYS A 250 -25.60 2.10 -7.92
CA LYS A 250 -25.08 1.72 -9.24
C LYS A 250 -23.55 1.70 -9.24
N GLN A 251 -22.92 2.75 -8.73
CA GLN A 251 -21.46 2.81 -8.61
C GLN A 251 -20.91 1.64 -7.78
N ARG A 252 -21.56 1.33 -6.66
CA ARG A 252 -21.19 0.18 -5.81
C ARG A 252 -21.29 -1.14 -6.55
N GLN A 253 -22.31 -1.32 -7.39
CA GLN A 253 -22.45 -2.55 -8.16
C GLN A 253 -21.29 -2.71 -9.16
N VAL A 254 -20.94 -1.67 -9.90
CA VAL A 254 -19.79 -1.70 -10.82
C VAL A 254 -18.47 -1.88 -10.07
N ALA A 255 -18.29 -1.24 -8.90
CA ALA A 255 -17.12 -1.46 -8.04
C ALA A 255 -16.97 -2.94 -7.64
N LYS A 256 -18.09 -3.61 -7.32
CA LYS A 256 -18.10 -5.05 -7.00
C LYS A 256 -17.75 -5.90 -8.22
N GLU A 257 -18.31 -5.59 -9.39
CA GLU A 257 -18.01 -6.30 -10.63
C GLU A 257 -16.52 -6.19 -10.99
N LYS A 258 -15.94 -5.00 -10.91
CA LYS A 258 -14.49 -4.78 -11.13
C LYS A 258 -13.62 -5.50 -10.10
N CYS A 259 -13.98 -5.44 -8.81
CA CYS A 259 -13.31 -6.20 -7.76
C CYS A 259 -13.40 -7.71 -7.99
N ASP A 260 -14.57 -8.24 -8.35
CA ASP A 260 -14.80 -9.67 -8.59
C ASP A 260 -14.03 -10.15 -9.84
N ALA A 261 -13.84 -9.28 -10.84
CA ALA A 261 -13.08 -9.55 -12.05
C ALA A 261 -11.55 -9.64 -11.84
N ILE A 262 -11.01 -9.18 -10.70
CA ILE A 262 -9.60 -9.44 -10.37
C ILE A 262 -9.44 -10.94 -10.12
N GLY A 263 -8.74 -11.62 -11.05
CA GLY A 263 -8.51 -13.06 -10.99
C GLY A 263 -7.63 -13.46 -9.81
N PHE A 264 -7.91 -14.63 -9.24
CA PHE A 264 -7.13 -15.22 -8.14
C PHE A 264 -7.28 -16.75 -8.17
N VAL A 265 -6.38 -17.44 -7.47
CA VAL A 265 -6.48 -18.88 -7.19
C VAL A 265 -6.77 -19.08 -5.71
N SER A 266 -7.55 -20.10 -5.35
CA SER A 266 -7.88 -20.32 -3.94
C SER A 266 -6.67 -20.79 -3.14
N TYR A 267 -6.66 -20.50 -1.83
CA TYR A 267 -5.61 -20.94 -0.89
C TYR A 267 -5.35 -22.45 -1.01
N SER A 268 -6.41 -23.24 -1.13
CA SER A 268 -6.30 -24.71 -1.23
C SER A 268 -5.75 -25.18 -2.57
N GLU A 269 -6.03 -24.48 -3.67
CA GLU A 269 -5.46 -24.78 -4.99
C GLU A 269 -3.97 -24.44 -5.05
N LEU A 270 -3.54 -23.34 -4.42
CA LEU A 270 -2.11 -23.01 -4.30
C LEU A 270 -1.32 -24.14 -3.61
N TRP A 271 -1.84 -24.68 -2.51
CA TRP A 271 -1.23 -25.83 -1.85
C TRP A 271 -1.25 -27.12 -2.67
N LYS A 272 -2.23 -27.31 -3.55
CA LYS A 272 -2.22 -28.44 -4.51
C LYS A 272 -1.11 -28.26 -5.53
N LEU A 273 -0.96 -27.07 -6.11
CA LEU A 273 0.12 -26.75 -7.05
C LEU A 273 1.49 -26.97 -6.41
N VAL A 274 1.71 -26.54 -5.16
CA VAL A 274 2.97 -26.80 -4.45
C VAL A 274 3.28 -28.30 -4.30
N LYS A 275 2.26 -29.13 -4.09
CA LYS A 275 2.43 -30.60 -4.00
C LYS A 275 2.76 -31.23 -5.35
N GLU A 276 2.25 -30.67 -6.45
CA GLU A 276 2.53 -31.13 -7.82
C GLU A 276 3.93 -30.74 -8.31
N LEU A 277 4.55 -29.71 -7.70
CA LEU A 277 5.91 -29.27 -8.00
C LEU A 277 7.00 -30.10 -7.28
N ARG A 278 6.62 -31.04 -6.42
CA ARG A 278 7.52 -31.98 -5.73
C ARG A 278 7.61 -33.29 -6.49
#